data_AF-A0A2V7PHT8-F1
#
_entry.id   AF-A0A2V7PHT8-F1
#
_cell.length_a   1.000
_cell.length_b   1.000
_cell.length_c   1.000
_cell.angle_alpha   90.00
_cell.angle_beta   90.00
_cell.angle_gamma   90.00
#
_symmetry.space_group_name_H-M   'P 1'
#
loop_
_entity.id
_entity.type
_entity.pdbx_description
1 polymer ?
#
loop_
_entity_poly.entity_id
_entity_poly.type
_entity_poly.pdbx_seq_one_letter_code
_entity_poly.pdbx_strand_id
1 'polypeptide(L)'
;MTVHKRWLPRIGVSLLILALAESRAGQCQVKPDSSYRAPRPTRLFERKDVTHISFTDFEREYADSLHFDSVYGAADSQHVEFTSDGKSHPSPKGMMAWIEPEEGAWALEPKELAEGRVIARIKTEKPTPLGYGPRWTYWWVDRRGPPGKNDGWRSVFFFPDRTPVVSDLRYTTHPGYQWRQSIAKWGGSQWSSCDRAGCCTKE
;
A
#
# COMPACT_ATOMS: atom_id res chain seq x y z
N MET A 1 38.18 22.59 73.09
CA MET A 1 38.75 22.09 71.83
C MET A 1 37.99 20.84 71.43
N THR A 2 37.38 20.83 70.25
CA THR A 2 37.41 19.73 69.25
C THR A 2 36.48 20.16 68.11
N VAL A 3 37.11 20.45 66.97
CA VAL A 3 36.49 20.80 65.69
C VAL A 3 36.07 19.49 65.02
N HIS A 4 34.77 19.34 64.70
CA HIS A 4 34.33 18.30 63.77
C HIS A 4 34.06 18.88 62.38
N LYS A 5 34.88 18.34 61.47
CA LYS A 5 34.95 18.55 60.02
C LYS A 5 33.77 17.92 59.29
N ARG A 6 33.32 18.64 58.24
CA ARG A 6 32.75 18.16 56.95
C ARG A 6 31.38 17.44 57.06
N TRP A 7 30.41 17.64 56.18
CA TRP A 7 30.45 17.41 54.73
C TRP A 7 29.22 18.08 54.08
N LEU A 8 29.38 18.70 52.91
CA LEU A 8 28.29 19.23 52.08
C LEU A 8 27.44 18.08 51.50
N PRO A 9 26.09 18.14 51.51
CA PRO A 9 25.30 17.21 50.74
C PRO A 9 25.41 17.56 49.25
N ARG A 10 25.79 16.55 48.45
CA ARG A 10 25.74 16.60 46.99
C ARG A 10 24.29 16.78 46.55
N ILE A 11 24.00 17.90 45.89
CA ILE A 11 22.77 18.10 45.13
C ILE A 11 22.83 17.15 43.94
N GLY A 12 22.24 15.96 44.08
CA GLY A 12 21.95 15.08 42.96
C GLY A 12 20.77 15.65 42.20
N VAL A 13 21.03 16.41 41.14
CA VAL A 13 20.01 16.73 40.14
C VAL A 13 19.73 15.46 39.35
N SER A 14 18.81 14.65 39.83
CA SER A 14 18.20 13.60 39.01
C SER A 14 17.25 14.29 38.04
N LEU A 15 17.76 14.61 36.85
CA LEU A 15 16.96 14.90 35.67
C LEU A 15 16.18 13.63 35.33
N LEU A 16 14.99 13.50 35.92
CA LEU A 16 14.00 12.54 35.48
C LEU A 16 13.47 13.06 34.15
N ILE A 17 14.10 12.66 33.05
CA ILE A 17 13.55 12.86 31.71
C ILE A 17 12.29 11.99 31.67
N LEU A 18 11.13 12.61 31.89
CA LEU A 18 9.87 12.08 31.43
C LEU A 18 9.97 12.02 29.90
N ALA A 19 10.37 10.87 29.38
CA ALA A 19 10.11 10.52 28.00
C ALA A 19 8.59 10.53 27.84
N LEU A 20 8.07 11.63 27.30
CA LEU A 20 6.74 11.67 26.74
C LEU A 20 6.68 10.54 25.71
N ALA A 21 5.96 9.47 26.04
CA ALA A 21 5.48 8.53 25.05
C ALA A 21 4.50 9.32 24.19
N GLU A 22 5.02 9.95 23.14
CA GLU A 22 4.22 10.47 22.05
C GLU A 22 3.45 9.29 21.45
N SER A 23 2.19 9.20 21.85
CA SER A 23 1.12 8.54 21.13
C SER A 23 1.31 8.81 19.63
N ARG A 24 1.83 7.82 18.89
CA ARG A 24 1.81 7.77 17.42
C ARG A 24 0.38 7.50 16.94
N ALA A 25 -0.56 8.35 17.32
CA ALA A 25 -1.74 8.59 16.51
C ALA A 25 -1.25 9.38 15.30
N GLY A 26 -0.80 8.66 14.26
CA GLY A 26 -0.22 9.25 13.07
C GLY A 26 -1.21 10.24 12.47
N GLN A 27 -0.82 11.51 12.38
CA GLN A 27 -1.58 12.51 11.65
C GLN A 27 -1.68 12.06 10.19
N CYS A 28 -2.91 11.98 9.67
CA CYS A 28 -3.15 11.75 8.26
C CYS A 28 -2.42 12.84 7.46
N GLN A 29 -1.54 12.46 6.52
CA GLN A 29 -0.95 13.48 5.65
C GLN A 29 -2.05 14.20 4.84
N VAL A 30 -1.81 15.44 4.41
CA VAL A 30 -2.90 16.23 3.78
C VAL A 30 -2.92 16.05 2.26
N LYS A 31 -1.80 15.60 1.66
CA LYS A 31 -1.64 15.27 0.24
C LYS A 31 -0.22 14.71 0.04
N PRO A 32 0.01 13.66 -0.77
CA PRO A 32 1.37 13.24 -1.11
C PRO A 32 2.08 14.36 -1.90
N ASP A 33 3.40 14.48 -1.75
CA ASP A 33 4.22 15.42 -2.52
C ASP A 33 3.96 15.24 -4.03
N SER A 34 3.60 16.33 -4.71
CA SER A 34 3.11 16.33 -6.08
C SER A 34 4.20 16.25 -7.16
N SER A 35 5.47 16.19 -6.77
CA SER A 35 6.59 16.24 -7.73
C SER A 35 6.88 14.90 -8.41
N TYR A 36 6.60 13.78 -7.74
CA TYR A 36 6.83 12.45 -8.31
C TYR A 36 5.71 12.03 -9.27
N ARG A 37 6.10 11.40 -10.38
CA ARG A 37 5.18 10.73 -11.31
C ARG A 37 5.57 9.28 -11.44
N ALA A 38 4.58 8.41 -11.24
CA ALA A 38 4.64 7.00 -11.53
C ALA A 38 5.31 6.74 -12.90
N PRO A 39 6.47 6.04 -12.94
CA PRO A 39 7.14 5.78 -14.19
C PRO A 39 6.24 4.92 -15.08
N ARG A 40 6.27 5.23 -16.38
CA ARG A 40 5.62 4.38 -17.38
C ARG A 40 6.36 3.04 -17.44
N PRO A 41 5.65 1.93 -17.68
CA PRO A 41 6.31 0.66 -17.94
C PRO A 41 7.27 0.77 -19.11
N THR A 42 8.35 -0.01 -19.05
CA THR A 42 9.32 -0.04 -20.16
C THR A 42 8.71 -0.68 -21.40
N ARG A 43 9.35 -0.47 -22.56
CA ARG A 43 8.91 -1.03 -23.85
C ARG A 43 8.75 -2.56 -23.86
N LEU A 44 9.39 -3.27 -22.93
CA LEU A 44 9.22 -4.71 -22.73
C LEU A 44 7.75 -5.08 -22.45
N PHE A 45 7.05 -4.25 -21.69
CA PHE A 45 5.67 -4.41 -21.24
C PHE A 45 4.64 -3.99 -22.29
N GLU A 46 5.05 -3.17 -23.27
CA GLU A 46 4.21 -2.76 -24.40
C GLU A 46 4.07 -3.87 -25.46
N ARG A 47 5.11 -4.70 -25.59
CA ARG A 47 5.19 -5.73 -26.65
C ARG A 47 4.69 -7.10 -26.22
N LYS A 48 4.60 -7.36 -24.92
CA LYS A 48 4.19 -8.64 -24.34
C LYS A 48 2.97 -8.43 -23.46
N ASP A 49 2.06 -9.40 -23.44
CA ASP A 49 1.04 -9.41 -22.39
C ASP A 49 1.75 -9.63 -21.05
N VAL A 50 1.49 -8.72 -20.11
CA VAL A 50 2.17 -8.64 -18.82
C VAL A 50 2.00 -9.91 -18.00
N THR A 51 0.93 -10.67 -18.27
CA THR A 51 0.62 -11.97 -17.67
C THR A 51 1.65 -13.07 -17.98
N HIS A 52 2.47 -12.89 -19.02
CA HIS A 52 3.51 -13.84 -19.44
C HIS A 52 4.92 -13.43 -19.00
N ILE A 53 5.06 -12.33 -18.26
CA ILE A 53 6.35 -11.86 -17.74
C ILE A 53 6.65 -12.59 -16.43
N SER A 54 7.88 -13.10 -16.29
CA SER A 54 8.33 -13.72 -15.04
C SER A 54 8.42 -12.67 -13.93
N PHE A 55 8.22 -13.07 -12.67
CA PHE A 55 8.37 -12.12 -11.56
C PHE A 55 9.77 -11.48 -11.54
N THR A 56 10.83 -12.25 -11.79
CA THR A 56 12.21 -11.76 -11.82
C THR A 56 12.43 -10.70 -12.90
N ASP A 57 11.89 -10.89 -14.10
CA ASP A 57 12.00 -9.87 -15.17
C ASP A 57 11.11 -8.66 -14.86
N PHE A 58 9.92 -8.88 -14.30
CA PHE A 58 9.05 -7.80 -13.85
C PHE A 58 9.73 -6.92 -12.79
N GLU A 59 10.37 -7.55 -11.80
CA GLU A 59 11.05 -6.88 -10.69
C GLU A 59 12.22 -6.05 -11.22
N ARG A 60 13.16 -6.69 -11.93
CA ARG A 60 14.37 -6.06 -12.46
C ARG A 60 14.09 -4.94 -13.46
N GLU A 61 13.12 -5.12 -14.35
CA GLU A 61 12.89 -4.19 -15.48
C GLU A 61 11.87 -3.09 -15.16
N TYR A 62 11.14 -3.20 -14.05
CA TYR A 62 10.10 -2.22 -13.70
C TYR A 62 9.92 -1.99 -12.21
N ALA A 63 9.68 -3.04 -11.41
CA ALA A 63 9.30 -2.85 -10.01
C ALA A 63 10.37 -2.13 -9.17
N ASP A 64 11.65 -2.40 -9.44
CA ASP A 64 12.79 -1.77 -8.76
C ASP A 64 12.86 -0.23 -8.96
N SER A 65 12.19 0.30 -9.99
CA SER A 65 12.12 1.74 -10.27
C SER A 65 10.96 2.45 -9.57
N LEU A 66 10.05 1.70 -8.94
CA LEU A 66 8.84 2.24 -8.34
C LEU A 66 9.07 2.73 -6.92
N HIS A 67 8.45 3.85 -6.58
CA HIS A 67 8.43 4.36 -5.22
C HIS A 67 7.06 4.12 -4.61
N PHE A 68 7.02 3.77 -3.32
CA PHE A 68 5.78 3.44 -2.64
C PHE A 68 5.64 4.29 -1.39
N ASP A 69 4.46 4.89 -1.26
CA ASP A 69 4.10 5.68 -0.10
C ASP A 69 3.75 4.73 1.05
N SER A 70 4.56 4.77 2.11
CA SER A 70 4.35 3.99 3.34
C SER A 70 3.73 4.81 4.47
N VAL A 71 3.42 6.09 4.21
CA VAL A 71 2.89 6.99 5.23
C VAL A 71 1.47 6.62 5.59
N TYR A 72 1.19 6.58 6.90
CA TYR A 72 -0.15 6.31 7.42
C TYR A 72 -1.16 7.33 6.86
N GLY A 73 -2.21 6.81 6.22
CA GLY A 73 -3.20 7.60 5.51
C GLY A 73 -3.06 7.54 4.00
N ALA A 74 -1.85 7.34 3.46
CA ALA A 74 -1.60 6.95 2.06
C ALA A 74 -1.48 5.42 1.95
N ALA A 75 -0.65 4.81 2.79
CA ALA A 75 -0.64 3.38 3.05
C ALA A 75 -1.71 3.00 4.07
N ASP A 76 -2.05 1.71 4.09
CA ASP A 76 -2.94 1.13 5.08
C ASP A 76 -2.36 -0.18 5.63
N SER A 77 -2.67 -0.44 6.89
CA SER A 77 -2.32 -1.67 7.59
C SER A 77 -3.46 -2.06 8.52
N GLN A 78 -4.02 -3.24 8.30
CA GLN A 78 -5.17 -3.71 9.08
C GLN A 78 -5.23 -5.23 9.16
N HIS A 79 -6.00 -5.75 10.11
CA HIS A 79 -6.29 -7.17 10.20
C HIS A 79 -7.31 -7.54 9.12
N VAL A 80 -6.92 -8.41 8.21
CA VAL A 80 -7.71 -8.81 7.04
C VAL A 80 -7.84 -10.32 7.00
N GLU A 81 -9.05 -10.77 6.69
CA GLU A 81 -9.34 -12.16 6.38
C GLU A 81 -9.47 -12.32 4.86
N PHE A 82 -8.61 -13.16 4.28
CA PHE A 82 -8.62 -13.49 2.85
C PHE A 82 -9.37 -14.80 2.65
N THR A 83 -10.48 -14.74 1.93
CA THR A 83 -11.34 -15.89 1.68
C THR A 83 -10.91 -16.62 0.40
N SER A 84 -11.18 -17.91 0.34
CA SER A 84 -10.80 -18.76 -0.79
C SER A 84 -11.51 -18.39 -2.10
N ASP A 85 -12.59 -17.61 -2.04
CA ASP A 85 -13.33 -17.09 -3.21
C ASP A 85 -12.72 -15.81 -3.81
N GLY A 86 -11.50 -15.42 -3.40
CA GLY A 86 -10.79 -14.29 -3.99
C GLY A 86 -11.12 -12.93 -3.38
N LYS A 87 -11.80 -12.90 -2.23
CA LYS A 87 -12.17 -11.68 -1.53
C LYS A 87 -11.33 -11.47 -0.28
N SER A 88 -11.34 -10.25 0.21
CA SER A 88 -10.82 -9.93 1.52
C SER A 88 -11.77 -8.98 2.24
N HIS A 89 -11.75 -9.03 3.58
CA HIS A 89 -12.52 -8.11 4.40
C HIS A 89 -11.79 -7.82 5.71
N PRO A 90 -11.97 -6.62 6.29
CA PRO A 90 -11.45 -6.29 7.60
C PRO A 90 -12.05 -7.24 8.64
N SER A 91 -11.20 -7.85 9.47
CA SER A 91 -11.61 -8.81 10.49
C SER A 91 -10.66 -8.73 11.68
N PRO A 92 -11.13 -8.48 12.92
CA PRO A 92 -10.26 -8.47 14.10
C PRO A 92 -9.53 -9.80 14.35
N LYS A 93 -10.00 -10.89 13.74
CA LYS A 93 -9.38 -12.22 13.79
C LYS A 93 -8.52 -12.52 12.56
N GLY A 94 -8.55 -11.63 11.57
CA GLY A 94 -7.72 -11.71 10.37
C GLY A 94 -6.24 -11.57 10.71
N MET A 95 -5.38 -11.79 9.72
CA MET A 95 -3.94 -11.57 9.88
C MET A 95 -3.59 -10.12 9.54
N MET A 96 -2.46 -9.65 10.04
CA MET A 96 -2.02 -8.32 9.63
C MET A 96 -1.61 -8.31 8.16
N ALA A 97 -2.05 -7.28 7.46
CA ALA A 97 -1.72 -7.08 6.08
C ALA A 97 -1.49 -5.59 5.81
N TRP A 98 -0.69 -5.31 4.79
CA TRP A 98 -0.25 -3.97 4.44
C TRP A 98 -0.45 -3.72 2.95
N ILE A 99 -0.84 -2.51 2.63
CA ILE A 99 -0.90 -2.01 1.27
C ILE A 99 -0.22 -0.64 1.20
N GLU A 100 0.65 -0.48 0.20
CA GLU A 100 1.36 0.77 -0.04
C GLU A 100 1.10 1.17 -1.50
N PRO A 101 0.43 2.32 -1.75
CA PRO A 101 0.23 2.80 -3.10
C PRO A 101 1.56 3.26 -3.70
N GLU A 102 1.66 3.12 -5.02
CA GLU A 102 2.77 3.69 -5.77
C GLU A 102 2.65 5.23 -5.76
N GLU A 103 3.78 5.94 -5.58
CA GLU A 103 3.79 7.39 -5.44
C GLU A 103 3.22 8.07 -6.70
N GLY A 104 2.33 9.05 -6.53
CA GLY A 104 1.70 9.70 -7.68
C GLY A 104 0.64 8.87 -8.39
N ALA A 105 0.41 7.60 -8.03
CA ALA A 105 -0.67 6.79 -8.60
C ALA A 105 -2.08 7.38 -8.36
N TRP A 106 -2.21 8.19 -7.31
CA TRP A 106 -3.41 8.97 -6.99
C TRP A 106 -3.76 10.01 -8.07
N ALA A 107 -2.75 10.54 -8.78
CA ALA A 107 -2.89 11.59 -9.79
C ALA A 107 -3.13 11.06 -11.21
N LEU A 108 -3.00 9.75 -11.40
CA LEU A 108 -3.12 9.14 -12.73
C LEU A 108 -4.52 9.31 -13.32
N GLU A 109 -4.56 9.75 -14.57
CA GLU A 109 -5.78 9.81 -15.36
C GLU A 109 -6.16 8.44 -15.93
N PRO A 110 -7.45 8.17 -16.25
CA PRO A 110 -7.88 6.89 -16.81
C PRO A 110 -7.10 6.47 -18.06
N LYS A 111 -6.72 7.42 -18.91
CA LYS A 111 -5.92 7.14 -20.12
C LYS A 111 -4.51 6.62 -19.78
N GLU A 112 -3.88 7.14 -18.74
CA GLU A 112 -2.54 6.73 -18.31
C GLU A 112 -2.59 5.37 -17.62
N LEU A 113 -3.66 5.10 -16.87
CA LEU A 113 -3.92 3.79 -16.27
C LEU A 113 -4.23 2.72 -17.33
N ALA A 114 -4.95 3.08 -18.40
CA ALA A 114 -5.31 2.15 -19.46
C ALA A 114 -4.07 1.57 -20.19
N GLU A 115 -2.96 2.31 -20.23
CA GLU A 115 -1.67 1.86 -20.76
C GLU A 115 -1.05 0.70 -19.96
N GLY A 116 -1.42 0.57 -18.69
CA GLY A 116 -0.88 -0.41 -17.77
C GLY A 116 0.20 0.15 -16.86
N ARG A 117 0.11 -0.14 -15.55
CA ARG A 117 1.11 0.25 -14.53
C ARG A 117 0.81 -0.39 -13.19
N VAL A 118 1.82 -0.46 -12.34
CA VAL A 118 1.64 -0.77 -10.92
C VAL A 118 1.00 0.42 -10.22
N ILE A 119 0.03 0.14 -9.35
CA ILE A 119 -0.69 1.17 -8.59
C ILE A 119 -0.50 1.04 -7.08
N ALA A 120 -0.11 -0.14 -6.61
CA ALA A 120 0.14 -0.45 -5.20
C ALA A 120 0.92 -1.76 -5.08
N ARG A 121 1.46 -2.01 -3.89
CA ARG A 121 1.98 -3.31 -3.46
C ARG A 121 1.33 -3.77 -2.18
N ILE A 122 1.16 -5.08 -2.02
CA ILE A 122 0.43 -5.72 -0.92
C ILE A 122 1.31 -6.81 -0.32
N LYS A 123 1.35 -6.91 1.00
CA LYS A 123 1.93 -8.07 1.70
C LYS A 123 1.07 -8.45 2.89
N THR A 124 1.21 -9.69 3.34
CA THR A 124 0.50 -10.23 4.49
C THR A 124 1.49 -10.80 5.49
N GLU A 125 1.12 -10.87 6.76
CA GLU A 125 1.98 -11.40 7.82
C GLU A 125 2.34 -12.86 7.56
N LYS A 126 1.42 -13.61 6.96
CA LYS A 126 1.54 -15.04 6.65
C LYS A 126 1.00 -15.33 5.24
N PRO A 127 1.40 -16.45 4.63
CA PRO A 127 0.82 -16.89 3.36
C PRO A 127 -0.71 -17.02 3.43
N THR A 128 -1.39 -16.62 2.36
CA THR A 128 -2.85 -16.72 2.20
C THR A 128 -3.21 -17.71 1.10
N PRO A 129 -4.44 -18.24 1.06
CA PRO A 129 -4.91 -19.07 -0.05
C PRO A 129 -4.84 -18.38 -1.42
N LEU A 130 -4.84 -17.04 -1.45
CA LEU A 130 -4.75 -16.25 -2.69
C LEU A 130 -3.30 -16.08 -3.18
N GLY A 131 -2.31 -16.50 -2.40
CA GLY A 131 -0.89 -16.41 -2.74
C GLY A 131 -0.18 -15.18 -2.16
N TYR A 132 -0.88 -14.26 -1.48
CA TYR A 132 -0.21 -13.21 -0.72
C TYR A 132 0.63 -13.82 0.38
N GLY A 133 1.75 -13.18 0.70
CA GLY A 133 2.63 -13.60 1.79
C GLY A 133 3.49 -12.44 2.30
N PRO A 134 4.53 -12.74 3.10
CA PRO A 134 5.41 -11.74 3.69
C PRO A 134 6.23 -10.92 2.68
N ARG A 135 6.36 -11.40 1.44
CA ARG A 135 6.99 -10.66 0.34
C ARG A 135 5.95 -9.83 -0.42
N TRP A 136 6.37 -8.66 -0.89
CA TRP A 136 5.49 -7.77 -1.64
C TRP A 136 4.97 -8.41 -2.93
N THR A 137 3.66 -8.39 -3.08
CA THR A 137 2.92 -8.67 -4.32
C THR A 137 2.60 -7.34 -4.97
N TYR A 138 2.92 -7.17 -6.25
CA TYR A 138 2.66 -5.91 -6.97
C TYR A 138 1.33 -5.97 -7.71
N TRP A 139 0.52 -4.93 -7.55
CA TRP A 139 -0.77 -4.81 -8.18
C TRP A 139 -0.68 -3.91 -9.41
N TRP A 140 -0.72 -4.53 -10.58
CA TRP A 140 -0.79 -3.88 -11.88
C TRP A 140 -2.24 -3.72 -12.33
N VAL A 141 -2.55 -2.60 -12.96
CA VAL A 141 -3.84 -2.34 -13.58
C VAL A 141 -3.64 -1.84 -15.01
N ASP A 142 -4.40 -2.41 -15.95
CA ASP A 142 -4.50 -1.96 -17.35
C ASP A 142 -5.92 -2.10 -17.89
N ARG A 143 -6.13 -1.61 -19.12
CA ARG A 143 -7.39 -1.77 -19.85
C ARG A 143 -7.27 -2.80 -20.98
N ARG A 144 -6.77 -4.00 -20.67
CA ARG A 144 -6.59 -5.14 -21.59
C ARG A 144 -7.36 -6.39 -21.15
N GLY A 145 -8.34 -6.22 -20.26
CA GLY A 145 -9.29 -7.26 -19.88
C GLY A 145 -10.27 -7.62 -21.01
N PRO A 146 -11.04 -8.71 -20.84
CA PRO A 146 -12.01 -9.14 -21.84
C PRO A 146 -13.02 -8.03 -22.19
N PRO A 147 -13.28 -7.76 -23.48
CA PRO A 147 -14.29 -6.78 -23.90
C PRO A 147 -15.67 -7.09 -23.30
N GLY A 148 -16.41 -6.06 -22.90
CA GLY A 148 -17.77 -6.19 -22.35
C GLY A 148 -17.86 -6.53 -20.86
N LYS A 149 -16.75 -6.93 -20.22
CA LYS A 149 -16.67 -7.13 -18.77
C LYS A 149 -15.89 -5.98 -18.13
N ASN A 150 -16.51 -5.23 -17.21
CA ASN A 150 -15.93 -4.09 -16.51
C ASN A 150 -15.16 -3.09 -17.42
N ASP A 151 -15.70 -2.81 -18.60
CA ASP A 151 -15.11 -1.90 -19.59
C ASP A 151 -13.67 -2.24 -20.02
N GLY A 152 -13.27 -3.50 -19.90
CA GLY A 152 -11.94 -3.99 -20.24
C GLY A 152 -10.87 -3.71 -19.18
N TRP A 153 -11.23 -3.22 -18.00
CA TRP A 153 -10.29 -3.09 -16.89
C TRP A 153 -9.98 -4.45 -16.26
N ARG A 154 -8.70 -4.69 -15.94
CA ARG A 154 -8.27 -5.88 -15.20
C ARG A 154 -7.19 -5.55 -14.17
N SER A 155 -7.15 -6.37 -13.12
CA SER A 155 -6.03 -6.44 -12.18
C SER A 155 -5.11 -7.57 -12.60
N VAL A 156 -3.79 -7.33 -12.53
CA VAL A 156 -2.77 -8.37 -12.62
C VAL A 156 -1.90 -8.30 -11.37
N PHE A 157 -1.84 -9.40 -10.63
CA PHE A 157 -1.05 -9.51 -9.40
C PHE A 157 0.23 -10.26 -9.67
N PHE A 158 1.37 -9.59 -9.48
CA PHE A 158 2.71 -10.17 -9.60
C PHE A 158 3.16 -10.69 -8.24
N PHE A 159 3.05 -12.00 -8.07
CA PHE A 159 3.49 -12.69 -6.87
C PHE A 159 4.95 -13.14 -7.02
N PRO A 160 5.78 -13.04 -5.97
CA PRO A 160 7.19 -13.44 -6.03
C PRO A 160 7.46 -14.91 -6.33
N ASP A 161 6.49 -15.78 -6.07
CA ASP A 161 6.63 -17.24 -6.02
C ASP A 161 5.70 -17.99 -6.98
N ARG A 162 4.98 -17.28 -7.86
CA ARG A 162 4.05 -17.89 -8.82
C ARG A 162 3.83 -17.01 -10.04
N THR A 163 3.14 -17.57 -11.03
CA THR A 163 2.71 -16.82 -12.22
C THR A 163 1.73 -15.71 -11.86
N PRO A 164 1.72 -14.60 -12.63
CA PRO A 164 0.80 -13.51 -12.38
C PRO A 164 -0.65 -13.96 -12.42
N VAL A 165 -1.47 -13.47 -11.48
CA VAL A 165 -2.90 -13.80 -11.41
C VAL A 165 -3.71 -12.64 -11.95
N VAL A 166 -4.60 -12.92 -12.90
CA VAL A 166 -5.55 -11.95 -13.44
C VAL A 166 -6.84 -12.00 -12.62
N SER A 167 -7.35 -10.83 -12.25
CA SER A 167 -8.65 -10.68 -11.60
C SER A 167 -9.46 -9.61 -12.33
N ASP A 168 -10.77 -9.76 -12.28
CA ASP A 168 -11.69 -8.72 -12.72
C ASP A 168 -11.47 -7.44 -11.91
N LEU A 169 -11.63 -6.29 -12.55
CA LEU A 169 -11.51 -5.00 -11.91
C LEU A 169 -12.55 -4.05 -12.45
N ARG A 170 -13.29 -3.38 -11.58
CA ARG A 170 -14.17 -2.28 -11.99
C ARG A 170 -13.50 -0.95 -11.65
N TYR A 171 -13.24 -0.13 -12.64
CA TYR A 171 -12.86 1.27 -12.40
C TYR A 171 -14.05 2.03 -11.83
N THR A 172 -13.85 2.69 -10.70
CA THR A 172 -14.88 3.52 -10.05
C THR A 172 -14.20 4.79 -9.52
N THR A 173 -14.96 5.83 -9.22
CA THR A 173 -14.43 6.98 -8.49
C THR A 173 -15.15 7.07 -7.17
N HIS A 174 -14.40 7.29 -6.08
CA HIS A 174 -14.97 7.47 -4.76
C HIS A 174 -14.89 8.95 -4.33
N PRO A 175 -15.86 9.80 -4.71
CA PRO A 175 -15.80 11.25 -4.50
C PRO A 175 -15.79 11.71 -3.02
N GLY A 176 -16.13 10.81 -2.09
CA GLY A 176 -16.16 11.06 -0.64
C GLY A 176 -14.87 10.73 0.13
N TYR A 177 -13.84 10.21 -0.53
CA TYR A 177 -12.60 9.83 0.13
C TYR A 177 -11.61 11.00 0.08
N GLN A 178 -10.97 11.31 1.21
CA GLN A 178 -9.97 12.38 1.31
C GLN A 178 -8.80 12.09 0.39
N TRP A 179 -8.45 10.82 0.31
CA TRP A 179 -7.39 10.30 -0.52
C TRP A 179 -8.00 9.77 -1.81
N ARG A 180 -7.73 10.47 -2.92
CA ARG A 180 -7.91 9.94 -4.27
C ARG A 180 -6.83 8.88 -4.58
N GLN A 181 -6.43 8.08 -3.59
CA GLN A 181 -5.45 7.01 -3.73
C GLN A 181 -5.81 6.13 -4.90
N SER A 182 -4.78 5.54 -5.52
CA SER A 182 -4.98 4.64 -6.63
C SER A 182 -5.98 3.54 -6.28
N ILE A 183 -5.89 2.93 -5.09
CA ILE A 183 -6.79 1.85 -4.63
C ILE A 183 -8.25 2.31 -4.51
N ALA A 184 -8.47 3.57 -4.08
CA ALA A 184 -9.80 4.18 -3.99
C ALA A 184 -10.40 4.58 -5.36
N LYS A 185 -9.80 4.15 -6.47
CA LYS A 185 -10.40 4.24 -7.80
C LYS A 185 -10.95 2.90 -8.31
N TRP A 186 -11.05 1.88 -7.45
CA TRP A 186 -11.40 0.53 -7.93
C TRP A 186 -12.34 -0.25 -7.02
N GLY A 187 -13.33 -0.89 -7.64
CA GLY A 187 -14.24 -1.85 -7.03
C GLY A 187 -13.90 -3.26 -7.49
N GLY A 188 -14.01 -4.25 -6.60
CA GLY A 188 -13.56 -5.63 -6.88
C GLY A 188 -12.06 -5.84 -6.67
N SER A 189 -11.39 -4.90 -6.01
CA SER A 189 -10.06 -5.07 -5.46
C SER A 189 -9.99 -6.32 -4.57
N GLN A 190 -8.90 -7.10 -4.66
CA GLN A 190 -8.63 -8.19 -3.72
C GLN A 190 -8.27 -7.68 -2.31
N TRP A 191 -8.07 -6.37 -2.17
CA TRP A 191 -8.02 -5.64 -0.91
C TRP A 191 -9.36 -4.94 -0.66
N SER A 192 -9.98 -5.08 0.50
CA SER A 192 -11.16 -4.29 0.85
C SER A 192 -10.84 -2.80 0.74
N SER A 193 -11.70 -2.01 0.09
CA SER A 193 -11.58 -0.55 0.08
C SER A 193 -11.29 -0.05 1.49
N CYS A 194 -10.48 1.00 1.63
CA CYS A 194 -10.09 1.55 2.93
C CYS A 194 -11.32 1.81 3.80
N ASP A 195 -11.70 0.82 4.60
CA ASP A 195 -12.95 0.79 5.34
C ASP A 195 -12.65 1.40 6.70
N ARG A 196 -13.06 2.66 6.87
CA ARG A 196 -13.11 3.37 8.15
C ARG A 196 -11.79 3.53 8.90
N ALA A 197 -10.63 3.24 8.30
CA ALA A 197 -9.37 3.77 8.82
C ALA A 197 -9.48 5.30 8.81
N GLY A 198 -9.27 5.94 9.96
CA GLY A 198 -9.66 7.33 10.22
C GLY A 198 -9.12 8.39 9.26
N CYS A 199 -8.19 8.03 8.37
CA CYS A 199 -7.67 8.91 7.35
C CYS A 199 -8.43 8.85 6.01
N CYS A 200 -9.20 7.81 5.71
CA CYS A 200 -9.70 7.57 4.35
C CYS A 200 -10.97 8.35 3.97
N THR A 201 -11.78 8.74 4.94
CA THR A 201 -12.99 9.56 4.74
C THR A 201 -12.63 11.04 4.75
N LYS A 202 -13.26 11.84 3.87
CA LYS A 202 -13.31 13.30 4.11
C LYS A 202 -13.97 13.52 5.47
N GLU A 203 -13.37 14.35 6.32
CA GLU A 203 -14.12 15.01 7.41
C GLU A 203 -15.34 15.75 6.85
#